data_AF-A0AAV3BKV5-F1
#
_entry.id   AF-A0AAV3BKV5-F1
#
_cell.length_a   1.000
_cell.length_b   1.000
_cell.length_c   1.000
_cell.angle_alpha   90.00
_cell.angle_beta   90.00
_cell.angle_gamma   90.00
#
_symmetry.space_group_name_H-M   'P 1'
#
loop_
_entity.id
_entity.type
_entity.pdbx_description
1 polymer ?
#
loop_
_entity_poly.entity_id
_entity_poly.type
_entity_poly.pdbx_seq_one_letter_code
_entity_poly.pdbx_strand_id
1 'polypeptide(L)'
;SRLRKNGLVASVRGPGGGYLLGKDASAIAVGAVITAVDESVDATRCQGKEGCQGGNRCLTHTLWRDLSERISSFLNNITLAELVNNQDILEVADRQNNDTRRTANGRPQETINVNLRA
;
A
#
# COMPACT_ATOMS: atom_id res chain seq x y z
N SER A 1 7.76 8.70 1.70
CA SER A 1 7.84 9.87 0.80
C SER A 1 6.94 9.73 -0.42
N ARG A 2 6.96 8.60 -1.13
CA ARG A 2 6.19 8.42 -2.39
C ARG A 2 4.67 8.58 -2.24
N LEU A 3 4.05 8.03 -1.20
CA LEU A 3 2.62 8.24 -0.91
C LEU A 3 2.25 9.73 -0.72
N ARG A 4 3.10 10.49 -0.02
CA ARG A 4 2.91 11.93 0.19
C ARG A 4 3.05 12.71 -1.12
N LYS A 5 4.03 12.35 -1.95
CA LYS A 5 4.24 12.96 -3.28
C LYS A 5 3.02 12.74 -4.21
N ASN A 6 2.35 11.59 -4.08
CA ASN A 6 1.14 11.28 -4.84
C ASN A 6 -0.16 11.81 -4.19
N GLY A 7 -0.05 12.60 -3.12
CA GLY A 7 -1.21 13.18 -2.43
C GLY A 7 -2.12 12.16 -1.74
N LEU A 8 -1.66 10.93 -1.53
CA LEU A 8 -2.42 9.89 -0.84
C LEU A 8 -2.39 10.07 0.69
N VAL A 9 -1.34 10.71 1.20
CA VAL A 9 -1.20 11.05 2.62
C VAL A 9 -0.70 12.48 2.81
N ALA A 10 -1.17 13.13 3.86
CA ALA A 10 -0.67 14.41 4.35
C ALA A 10 0.16 14.20 5.62
N SER A 11 1.21 14.99 5.82
CA SER A 11 2.05 14.91 7.03
C SER A 11 1.76 16.07 7.97
N VAL A 12 1.59 15.77 9.26
CA VAL A 12 1.45 16.76 10.34
C VAL A 12 2.75 16.79 11.15
N ARG A 13 3.30 17.99 11.40
CA ARG A 13 4.52 18.17 12.20
C ARG A 13 4.18 18.60 13.63
N GLY A 14 5.08 18.31 14.57
CA GLY A 14 4.96 18.66 15.99
C GLY A 14 4.75 17.43 16.90
N PRO A 15 4.77 17.62 18.24
CA PRO A 15 4.42 16.57 19.18
C PRO A 15 3.01 16.02 18.89
N GLY A 16 2.87 14.70 18.75
CA GLY A 16 1.61 14.06 18.31
C GLY A 16 1.37 14.10 16.79
N GLY A 17 2.36 14.54 16.00
CA GLY A 17 2.30 14.52 14.54
C GLY A 17 2.27 13.11 13.94
N GLY A 18 2.09 13.02 12.64
CA GLY A 18 1.92 11.75 11.94
C GLY A 18 1.46 11.93 10.51
N TYR A 19 0.77 10.92 9.98
CA TYR A 19 0.19 10.96 8.65
C TYR A 19 -1.33 10.83 8.72
N LEU A 20 -2.00 11.62 7.88
CA LEU A 20 -3.43 11.55 7.63
C LEU A 20 -3.64 11.14 6.18
N LEU A 21 -4.82 10.61 5.84
CA LEU A 21 -5.18 10.44 4.44
C LEU A 21 -5.24 11.81 3.76
N GLY A 22 -4.67 11.90 2.56
CA GLY A 22 -4.68 13.12 1.76
C GLY A 22 -6.02 13.36 1.05
N LYS A 23 -6.89 12.34 1.03
CA LYS A 23 -8.23 12.33 0.43
C LYS A 23 -9.14 11.40 1.24
N ASP A 24 -10.44 11.42 0.94
CA ASP A 24 -11.37 10.47 1.53
C ASP A 24 -11.00 9.01 1.18
N ALA A 25 -11.21 8.07 2.12
CA ALA A 25 -10.86 6.67 1.92
C ALA A 25 -11.62 6.02 0.75
N SER A 26 -12.84 6.48 0.44
CA SER A 26 -13.63 6.05 -0.72
C SER A 26 -13.07 6.57 -2.05
N ALA A 27 -12.24 7.62 -2.02
CA ALA A 27 -11.59 8.19 -3.19
C ALA A 27 -10.17 7.66 -3.41
N ILE A 28 -9.67 6.78 -2.55
CA ILE A 28 -8.34 6.19 -2.65
C ILE A 28 -8.48 4.73 -3.09
N ALA A 29 -8.20 4.48 -4.36
CA ALA A 29 -8.11 3.13 -4.89
C ALA A 29 -6.85 2.42 -4.39
N VAL A 30 -6.94 1.10 -4.20
CA VAL A 30 -5.80 0.25 -3.84
C VAL A 30 -4.72 0.29 -4.92
N GLY A 31 -5.13 0.32 -6.19
CA GLY A 31 -4.21 0.48 -7.33
C GLY A 31 -3.38 1.76 -7.27
N ALA A 32 -3.95 2.86 -6.74
CA ALA A 32 -3.22 4.11 -6.54
C ALA A 32 -2.15 4.00 -5.44
N VAL A 33 -2.45 3.27 -4.35
CA VAL A 33 -1.48 2.99 -3.29
C VAL A 33 -0.31 2.16 -3.82
N ILE A 34 -0.61 1.07 -4.55
CA ILE A 34 0.40 0.18 -5.15
C ILE A 34 1.27 0.96 -6.14
N THR A 35 0.66 1.70 -7.06
CA THR A 35 1.39 2.51 -8.05
C THR A 35 2.25 3.60 -7.40
N ALA A 36 1.82 4.13 -6.25
CA ALA A 36 2.60 5.12 -5.52
C ALA A 36 3.81 4.52 -4.80
N VAL A 37 3.81 3.23 -4.43
CA VAL A 37 4.94 2.59 -3.72
C VAL A 37 5.83 1.76 -4.62
N ASP A 38 5.26 1.10 -5.63
CA ASP A 38 5.91 0.13 -6.51
C ASP A 38 5.99 0.69 -7.94
N GLU A 39 7.15 0.59 -8.59
CA GLU A 39 7.30 0.97 -9.99
C GLU A 39 6.56 -0.04 -10.89
N SER A 40 5.38 0.36 -11.36
CA SER A 40 4.53 -0.28 -12.39
C SER A 40 4.01 -1.72 -12.12
N VAL A 41 2.70 -1.93 -12.32
CA VAL A 41 2.05 -3.27 -12.35
C VAL A 41 2.23 -3.96 -13.72
N ASP A 42 3.20 -3.48 -14.49
CA ASP A 42 3.48 -3.97 -15.82
C ASP A 42 4.29 -5.27 -15.76
N ALA A 43 3.66 -6.35 -16.21
CA ALA A 43 4.25 -7.68 -16.26
C ALA A 43 5.12 -7.88 -17.51
N THR A 44 5.10 -6.93 -18.45
CA THR A 44 5.94 -6.99 -19.64
C THR A 44 7.40 -6.68 -19.28
N ARG A 45 8.34 -7.44 -19.87
CA ARG A 45 9.78 -7.12 -19.79
C ARG A 45 10.14 -5.79 -20.46
N CYS A 46 9.21 -5.22 -21.20
CA CYS A 46 9.41 -4.05 -22.02
C CYS A 46 8.80 -2.78 -21.43
N GLN A 47 8.18 -2.87 -20.24
CA GLN A 47 7.46 -1.76 -19.62
C GLN A 47 6.44 -1.14 -20.59
N GLY A 48 5.73 -1.99 -21.33
CA GLY A 48 4.71 -1.60 -22.30
C GLY A 48 5.27 -1.08 -23.62
N LYS A 49 6.59 -0.90 -23.73
CA LYS A 49 7.24 -0.42 -24.96
C LYS A 49 7.41 -1.55 -25.96
N GLU A 50 6.99 -1.37 -27.21
CA GLU A 50 7.02 -2.43 -28.23
C GLU A 50 8.43 -2.75 -28.80
N GLY A 51 9.52 -2.39 -28.10
CA GLY A 51 10.90 -2.46 -28.60
C GLY A 51 11.81 -3.49 -27.94
N CYS A 52 11.27 -4.44 -27.18
CA CYS A 52 12.04 -5.37 -26.35
C CYS A 52 12.85 -6.45 -27.09
N GLN A 53 12.69 -6.58 -28.40
CA GLN A 53 13.51 -7.45 -29.25
C GLN A 53 14.22 -6.63 -30.34
N GLY A 54 15.13 -5.75 -29.93
CA GLY A 54 15.92 -4.94 -30.87
C GLY A 54 15.06 -4.00 -31.73
N GLY A 55 14.01 -3.42 -31.15
CA GLY A 55 13.05 -2.56 -31.86
C GLY A 55 11.76 -3.27 -32.28
N ASN A 56 11.67 -4.59 -32.11
CA ASN A 56 10.46 -5.36 -32.38
C ASN A 56 9.72 -5.77 -31.08
N ARG A 57 8.40 -5.95 -31.21
CA ARG A 57 7.49 -6.36 -30.15
C ARG A 57 7.75 -7.82 -29.76
N CYS A 58 7.81 -8.12 -28.47
CA CYS A 58 7.98 -9.52 -28.03
C CYS A 58 6.75 -10.37 -28.37
N LEU A 59 6.98 -11.66 -28.62
CA LEU A 59 5.95 -12.64 -29.01
C LEU A 59 4.73 -12.65 -28.08
N THR A 60 4.97 -12.51 -26.77
CA THR A 60 3.93 -12.56 -25.73
C THR A 60 3.47 -11.18 -25.28
N HIS A 61 3.86 -10.10 -25.96
CA HIS A 61 3.56 -8.73 -25.54
C HIS A 61 2.07 -8.51 -25.30
N THR A 62 1.22 -8.90 -26.27
CA THR A 62 -0.24 -8.70 -26.17
C THR A 62 -0.80 -9.36 -24.93
N LEU A 63 -0.41 -10.62 -24.68
CA LEU A 63 -0.90 -11.38 -23.54
C LEU A 63 -0.54 -10.71 -22.21
N TRP A 64 0.72 -10.29 -22.06
CA TRP A 64 1.18 -9.66 -20.83
C TRP A 64 0.60 -8.26 -20.62
N ARG A 65 0.46 -7.47 -21.69
CA ARG A 65 -0.17 -6.16 -21.64
C ARG A 65 -1.62 -6.26 -21.22
N ASP A 66 -2.39 -7.16 -21.86
CA ASP A 66 -3.81 -7.33 -21.57
C ASP A 66 -4.01 -7.87 -20.13
N LEU A 67 -3.09 -8.71 -19.63
CA LEU A 67 -3.09 -9.14 -18.23
C LEU A 67 -2.84 -7.95 -17.27
N SER A 68 -1.81 -7.15 -17.54
CA SER A 68 -1.51 -5.96 -16.72
C SER A 68 -2.66 -4.97 -16.68
N GLU A 69 -3.37 -4.78 -17.81
CA GLU A 69 -4.56 -3.93 -17.86
C GLU A 69 -5.69 -4.48 -16.98
N ARG A 70 -5.96 -5.79 -17.02
CA ARG A 70 -6.98 -6.43 -16.17
C ARG A 70 -6.64 -6.32 -14.69
N ILE A 71 -5.37 -6.56 -14.32
CA ILE A 71 -4.92 -6.42 -12.93
C ILE A 71 -5.06 -4.97 -12.48
N SER A 72 -4.60 -4.01 -13.29
CA SER A 72 -4.70 -2.58 -12.97
C SER A 72 -6.16 -2.14 -12.81
N SER A 73 -7.03 -2.55 -13.73
CA SER A 73 -8.47 -2.25 -13.67
C SER A 73 -9.10 -2.82 -12.39
N PHE A 74 -8.77 -4.06 -12.03
CA PHE A 74 -9.27 -4.68 -10.81
C PHE A 74 -8.84 -3.91 -9.56
N LEU A 75 -7.55 -3.59 -9.43
CA LEU A 75 -7.01 -2.87 -8.28
C LEU A 75 -7.52 -1.42 -8.19
N ASN A 76 -7.81 -0.79 -9.32
CA ASN A 76 -8.38 0.56 -9.37
C ASN A 76 -9.88 0.59 -9.02
N ASN A 77 -10.56 -0.56 -9.09
CA ASN A 77 -11.97 -0.68 -8.74
C ASN A 77 -12.21 -1.01 -7.25
N ILE A 78 -11.14 -1.18 -6.46
CA ILE A 78 -11.25 -1.43 -5.01
C ILE A 78 -10.75 -0.21 -4.26
N THR A 79 -11.54 0.30 -3.32
CA THR A 79 -11.18 1.47 -2.50
C THR A 79 -10.69 1.09 -1.11
N LEU A 80 -9.95 1.99 -0.45
CA LEU A 80 -9.55 1.78 0.94
C LEU A 80 -10.77 1.69 1.87
N ALA A 81 -11.82 2.47 1.60
CA ALA A 81 -13.06 2.38 2.37
C ALA A 81 -13.71 0.99 2.25
N GLU A 82 -13.76 0.42 1.05
CA GLU A 82 -14.29 -0.94 0.86
C GLU A 82 -13.48 -1.99 1.62
N LEU A 83 -12.15 -1.88 1.61
CA LEU A 83 -11.29 -2.80 2.37
C LEU A 83 -11.54 -2.71 3.88
N VAL A 84 -11.64 -1.50 4.43
CA VAL A 84 -11.83 -1.29 5.88
C VAL A 84 -13.24 -1.68 6.32
N ASN A 85 -14.24 -1.61 5.43
CA ASN A 85 -15.61 -2.01 5.73
C ASN A 85 -15.90 -3.50 5.46
N ASN A 86 -14.90 -4.26 4.97
CA ASN A 86 -15.07 -5.68 4.68
C ASN A 86 -14.89 -6.51 5.97
N GLN A 87 -15.94 -7.23 6.38
CA GLN A 87 -15.97 -8.02 7.61
C GLN A 87 -14.89 -9.11 7.64
N ASP A 88 -14.70 -9.85 6.54
CA ASP A 88 -13.69 -10.92 6.48
C ASP A 88 -12.28 -10.35 6.71
N ILE A 89 -12.02 -9.15 6.20
CA ILE A 89 -10.73 -8.46 6.38
C ILE A 89 -10.56 -8.02 7.83
N LEU A 90 -11.61 -7.46 8.44
CA LEU A 90 -11.59 -7.03 9.84
C LEU A 90 -11.32 -8.22 10.78
N GLU A 91 -11.97 -9.36 10.57
CA GLU A 91 -11.76 -10.58 11.36
C GLU A 91 -10.32 -11.11 11.25
N VAL A 92 -9.72 -11.06 10.05
CA VAL A 92 -8.31 -11.44 9.85
C VAL A 92 -7.38 -10.44 10.54
N ALA A 93 -7.64 -9.13 10.39
CA ALA A 93 -6.83 -8.07 10.98
C ALA A 93 -6.82 -8.13 12.52
N ASP A 94 -7.97 -8.38 13.14
CA ASP A 94 -8.10 -8.51 14.59
C ASP A 94 -7.28 -9.69 15.13
N ARG A 95 -7.33 -10.84 14.45
CA ARG A 95 -6.50 -12.00 14.82
C ARG A 95 -5.01 -11.67 14.77
N GLN A 96 -4.55 -11.06 13.68
CA GLN A 96 -3.14 -10.69 13.50
C GLN A 96 -2.67 -9.66 14.54
N ASN A 97 -3.51 -8.68 14.87
CA ASN A 97 -3.20 -7.68 15.88
C ASN A 97 -3.08 -8.30 17.28
N ASN A 98 -3.96 -9.26 17.61
CA ASN A 98 -3.90 -9.99 18.87
C ASN A 98 -2.63 -10.85 18.98
N ASP A 99 -2.19 -11.49 17.90
CA ASP A 99 -0.94 -12.26 17.88
C ASP A 99 0.29 -11.36 17.97
N THR A 100 0.27 -10.20 17.30
CA THR A 100 1.33 -9.19 17.40
C THR A 100 1.44 -8.62 18.82
N ARG A 101 0.31 -8.39 19.49
CA ARG A 101 0.28 -7.95 20.89
C ARG A 101 0.79 -9.03 21.84
N ARG A 102 0.44 -10.30 21.62
CA ARG A 102 0.93 -11.43 22.42
C ARG A 102 2.45 -11.61 22.30
N THR A 103 2.99 -11.49 21.09
CA THR A 103 4.44 -11.55 20.85
C THR A 103 5.18 -10.33 21.40
N ALA A 104 4.58 -9.14 21.34
CA ALA A 104 5.13 -7.92 21.94
C ALA A 104 5.14 -7.95 23.49
N ASN A 105 4.16 -8.59 24.13
CA ASN A 105 4.08 -8.75 25.59
C ASN A 105 5.02 -9.83 26.16
N GLY A 106 5.77 -10.56 25.31
CA GLY A 106 6.74 -11.58 25.72
C GLY A 106 8.16 -11.07 26.01
N ARG A 107 8.43 -9.76 25.83
CA ARG A 107 9.67 -9.12 26.28
C ARG A 107 9.36 -8.28 27.53
N PRO A 108 10.10 -8.44 28.65
CA PRO A 108 9.97 -7.51 29.76
C PRO A 108 10.35 -6.12 29.23
N GLN A 109 9.37 -5.23 29.18
CA GLN A 109 9.63 -3.82 28.94
C GLN A 109 10.40 -3.32 30.16
N GLU A 110 11.71 -3.10 30.01
CA GLU A 110 12.39 -2.08 30.81
C GLU A 110 11.71 -0.75 30.48
N THR A 111 10.68 -0.43 31.26
CA THR A 111 10.13 0.90 31.29
C THR A 111 11.24 1.80 31.82
N ILE A 112 11.79 2.65 30.93
CA ILE A 112 12.61 3.77 31.37
C ILE A 112 11.66 4.71 32.11
N ASN A 113 11.59 4.51 33.43
CA ASN A 113 10.82 5.32 34.35
C ASN A 113 11.56 6.64 34.55
N VAL A 114 11.27 7.65 33.72
CA VAL A 114 11.78 9.00 33.96
C VAL A 114 10.91 9.64 35.05
N ASN A 115 11.21 9.26 36.30
CA ASN A 115 10.70 9.95 37.46
C ASN A 115 11.54 11.22 37.65
N LEU A 116 11.10 12.34 37.08
CA LEU A 116 11.72 13.64 37.36
C LEU A 116 11.18 14.13 38.70
N ARG A 117 11.93 13.82 39.77
CA ARG A 117 11.84 14.49 41.07
C ARG A 117 12.59 15.83 41.01
N ALA A 118 11.96 16.81 41.65
CA ALA A 118 12.45 18.14 42.06
C ALA A 118 12.70 19.17 40.96
#